data_AF-S4XDM4-F1
#
_entry.id   AF-S4XDM4-F1
#
_cell.length_a   1.000
_cell.length_b   1.000
_cell.length_c   1.000
_cell.angle_alpha   90.00
_cell.angle_beta   90.00
_cell.angle_gamma   90.00
#
_symmetry.space_group_name_H-M   'P 1'
#
loop_
_entity.id
_entity.type
_entity.pdbx_description
1 polymer ?
#
loop_
_entity_poly.entity_id
_entity_poly.type
_entity_poly.pdbx_seq_one_letter_code
_entity_poly.pdbx_strand_id
1 'polypeptide(L)'
;MSEKYDSSRTVIAGGWFAMGRKFCERQSKSASNRKWQRVAFYCYANMKAGGRCELKPGELCRAVDTTETQIYKMIAKAVDEGWLARGSTPSCLRVSGHDMQMNREYYGG
;
A
#
# COMPACT_ATOMS: atom_id res chain seq x y z
N MET A 1 6.79 36.58 -3.71
CA MET A 1 5.53 35.81 -3.82
C MET A 1 5.79 34.45 -3.23
N SER A 2 5.50 34.25 -1.93
CA SER A 2 5.80 32.99 -1.25
C SER A 2 4.70 31.98 -1.54
N GLU A 3 5.08 30.92 -2.25
CA GLU A 3 4.23 29.76 -2.50
C GLU A 3 3.70 29.20 -1.18
N LYS A 4 2.38 29.21 -1.05
CA LYS A 4 1.67 28.56 0.03
C LYS A 4 1.79 27.05 -0.18
N TYR A 5 2.69 26.41 0.57
CA TYR A 5 2.74 24.96 0.66
C TYR A 5 1.43 24.46 1.28
N ASP A 6 0.61 23.85 0.44
CA ASP A 6 -0.63 23.18 0.81
C ASP A 6 -0.32 22.00 1.73
N SER A 7 -0.54 22.21 3.02
CA SER A 7 -0.30 21.26 4.11
C SER A 7 -1.40 20.21 4.22
N SER A 8 -1.91 19.71 3.10
CA SER A 8 -2.90 18.61 3.06
C SER A 8 -2.35 17.31 2.46
N ARG A 9 -1.08 17.29 2.06
CA ARG A 9 -0.37 16.02 1.85
C ARG A 9 0.00 15.47 3.21
N THR A 10 -0.77 14.50 3.68
CA THR A 10 -0.36 13.60 4.77
C THR A 10 1.03 13.09 4.42
N VAL A 11 2.06 13.73 4.97
CA VAL A 11 3.42 13.21 4.89
C VAL A 11 3.37 12.00 5.80
N ILE A 12 3.09 10.82 5.24
CA ILE A 12 3.19 9.54 5.93
C ILE A 12 4.70 9.32 6.11
N ALA A 13 5.28 10.11 7.01
CA ALA A 13 6.69 10.16 7.30
C ALA A 13 7.08 8.88 8.03
N GLY A 14 7.84 8.01 7.37
CA GLY A 14 8.87 7.11 7.93
C GLY A 14 8.51 6.07 9.01
N GLY A 15 7.55 6.31 9.88
CA GLY A 15 7.22 5.47 11.03
C GLY A 15 6.41 4.21 10.70
N TRP A 16 5.81 4.14 9.51
CA TRP A 16 5.00 2.97 9.11
C TRP A 16 5.86 1.77 8.68
N PHE A 17 7.10 1.98 8.27
CA PHE A 17 8.01 0.91 7.84
C PHE A 17 8.54 0.04 8.98
N ALA A 18 8.57 0.56 10.22
CA ALA A 18 8.88 -0.22 11.40
C ALA A 18 7.77 -1.22 11.77
N MET A 19 6.60 -1.15 11.13
CA MET A 19 5.53 -2.11 11.37
C MET A 19 5.82 -3.40 10.63
N GLY A 20 6.40 -4.36 11.36
CA GLY A 20 6.79 -5.66 10.82
C GLY A 20 5.63 -6.35 10.09
N ARG A 21 5.97 -7.22 9.12
CA ARG A 21 5.06 -7.97 8.25
C ARG A 21 3.78 -8.48 8.93
N LYS A 22 3.89 -9.01 10.16
CA LYS A 22 2.77 -9.50 10.98
C LYS A 22 1.73 -8.43 11.34
N PHE A 23 2.17 -7.19 11.55
CA PHE A 23 1.25 -6.07 11.76
C PHE A 23 0.42 -5.80 10.51
N CYS A 24 1.08 -5.63 9.35
CA CYS A 24 0.41 -5.36 8.09
C CYS A 24 -0.55 -6.49 7.72
N GLU A 25 -0.17 -7.75 7.97
CA GLU A 25 -1.06 -8.89 7.76
C GLU A 25 -2.34 -8.79 8.62
N ARG A 26 -2.21 -8.46 9.92
CA ARG A 26 -3.37 -8.25 10.80
C ARG A 26 -4.24 -7.10 10.31
N GLN A 27 -3.63 -5.97 9.94
CA GLN A 27 -4.37 -4.80 9.47
C GLN A 27 -5.08 -5.03 8.13
N SER A 28 -4.52 -5.83 7.22
CA SER A 28 -5.19 -6.21 5.96
C SER A 28 -6.50 -6.98 6.17
N LYS A 29 -6.63 -7.66 7.32
CA LYS A 29 -7.79 -8.47 7.70
C LYS A 29 -8.74 -7.73 8.65
N SER A 30 -8.34 -6.60 9.23
CA SER A 30 -9.15 -5.88 10.21
C SER A 30 -10.38 -5.23 9.57
N ALA A 31 -11.56 -5.53 10.11
CA ALA A 31 -12.81 -4.88 9.72
C ALA A 31 -12.87 -3.40 10.11
N SER A 32 -12.03 -2.95 11.05
CA SER A 32 -11.91 -1.54 11.43
C SER A 32 -11.29 -0.68 10.32
N ASN A 33 -10.53 -1.30 9.41
CA ASN A 33 -9.88 -0.61 8.32
C ASN A 33 -10.79 -0.51 7.11
N ARG A 34 -10.73 0.64 6.43
CA ARG A 34 -11.42 0.82 5.16
C ARG A 34 -10.88 -0.19 4.15
N LYS A 35 -11.73 -0.70 3.25
CA LYS A 35 -11.32 -1.71 2.27
C LYS A 35 -10.11 -1.29 1.43
N TRP A 36 -9.99 0.00 1.07
CA TRP A 36 -8.82 0.51 0.35
C TRP A 36 -7.53 0.49 1.19
N GLN A 37 -7.61 0.70 2.52
CA GLN A 37 -6.45 0.58 3.41
C GLN A 37 -6.03 -0.89 3.54
N ARG A 38 -7.01 -1.81 3.59
CA ARG A 38 -6.74 -3.25 3.60
C ARG A 38 -5.97 -3.71 2.35
N VAL A 39 -6.25 -3.13 1.17
CA VAL A 39 -5.47 -3.35 -0.06
C VAL A 39 -4.01 -2.90 0.12
N ALA A 40 -3.79 -1.70 0.67
CA ALA A 40 -2.43 -1.21 0.91
C ALA A 40 -1.68 -2.12 1.90
N PHE A 41 -2.27 -2.42 3.07
CA PHE A 41 -1.66 -3.32 4.05
C PHE A 41 -1.37 -4.71 3.50
N TYR A 42 -2.25 -5.23 2.64
CA TYR A 42 -2.01 -6.48 1.95
C TYR A 42 -0.75 -6.42 1.08
N CYS A 43 -0.56 -5.32 0.31
CA CYS A 43 0.65 -5.08 -0.47
C CYS A 43 1.90 -5.05 0.42
N TYR A 44 1.89 -4.28 1.52
CA TYR A 44 3.04 -4.23 2.43
C TYR A 44 3.35 -5.57 3.11
N ALA A 45 2.34 -6.39 3.41
CA ALA A 45 2.53 -7.70 4.02
C ALA A 45 3.10 -8.76 3.05
N ASN A 46 2.91 -8.56 1.74
CA ASN A 46 3.24 -9.54 0.70
C ASN A 46 4.21 -9.00 -0.36
N MET A 47 4.78 -7.81 -0.15
CA MET A 47 5.78 -7.27 -1.07
C MET A 47 7.07 -8.10 -1.03
N LYS A 48 7.64 -8.34 -2.21
CA LYS A 48 8.96 -8.94 -2.39
C LYS A 48 10.04 -7.86 -2.45
N ALA A 49 11.30 -8.27 -2.58
CA ALA A 49 12.40 -7.38 -2.92
C ALA A 49 12.05 -6.52 -4.15
N GLY A 50 12.27 -5.21 -4.07
CA GLY A 50 11.83 -4.25 -5.09
C GLY A 50 10.40 -3.71 -4.89
N GLY A 51 9.76 -4.02 -3.75
CA GLY A 51 8.49 -3.47 -3.27
C GLY A 51 7.32 -3.67 -4.24
N ARG A 52 7.31 -4.82 -4.92
CA ARG A 52 6.20 -5.29 -5.75
C ARG A 52 5.51 -6.45 -5.06
N CYS A 53 4.20 -6.51 -5.19
CA CYS A 53 3.36 -7.62 -4.74
C CYS A 53 2.63 -8.18 -5.97
N GLU A 54 3.10 -9.33 -6.44
CA GLU A 54 2.50 -10.06 -7.56
C GLU A 54 1.36 -10.93 -7.05
N LEU A 55 0.21 -10.84 -7.71
CA LEU A 55 -1.04 -11.42 -7.25
C LEU A 55 -1.61 -12.37 -8.30
N LYS A 56 -2.14 -13.51 -7.85
CA LYS A 56 -2.92 -14.39 -8.73
C LYS A 56 -4.28 -13.75 -9.04
N PRO A 57 -4.89 -14.09 -10.19
CA PRO A 57 -6.24 -13.62 -10.51
C PRO A 57 -7.23 -13.89 -9.38
N GLY A 58 -7.93 -12.84 -8.93
CA GLY A 58 -8.93 -12.90 -7.86
C GLY A 58 -8.38 -13.02 -6.43
N GLU A 59 -7.06 -13.12 -6.23
CA GLU A 59 -6.46 -13.25 -4.90
C GLU A 59 -6.76 -12.01 -4.03
N LEU A 60 -6.58 -10.82 -4.58
CA LEU A 60 -6.83 -9.56 -3.88
C LEU A 60 -8.31 -9.37 -3.54
N CYS A 61 -9.21 -9.78 -4.45
CA CYS A 61 -10.65 -9.77 -4.24
C CYS A 61 -11.06 -10.62 -3.03
N ARG A 62 -10.48 -11.82 -2.90
CA ARG A 62 -10.71 -12.72 -1.76
C ARG A 62 -10.11 -12.16 -0.47
N ALA A 63 -8.90 -11.60 -0.54
CA ALA A 63 -8.22 -11.06 0.64
C ALA A 63 -8.95 -9.87 1.28
N VAL A 64 -9.56 -9.02 0.45
CA VAL A 64 -10.24 -7.79 0.90
C VAL A 64 -11.77 -7.95 0.97
N ASP A 65 -12.27 -9.13 0.61
CA ASP A 65 -13.70 -9.44 0.55
C ASP A 65 -14.48 -8.42 -0.29
N THR A 66 -14.16 -8.41 -1.59
CA THR A 66 -14.78 -7.48 -2.54
C THR A 66 -14.73 -7.97 -3.98
N THR A 67 -15.40 -7.25 -4.87
CA THR A 67 -15.47 -7.59 -6.30
C THR A 67 -14.33 -6.96 -7.08
N GLU A 68 -14.04 -7.50 -8.26
CA GLU A 68 -12.97 -7.00 -9.12
C GLU A 68 -13.16 -5.51 -9.50
N THR A 69 -14.38 -5.12 -9.86
CA THR A 69 -14.72 -3.71 -10.14
C THR A 69 -14.43 -2.78 -8.96
N GLN A 70 -14.69 -3.25 -7.74
CA GLN A 70 -14.45 -2.48 -6.52
C GLN A 70 -12.96 -2.41 -6.17
N ILE A 71 -12.19 -3.47 -6.47
CA ILE A 71 -10.74 -3.47 -6.30
C ILE A 71 -10.08 -2.36 -7.10
N TYR A 72 -10.47 -2.14 -8.36
CA TYR A 72 -9.89 -1.03 -9.16
C TYR A 72 -10.09 0.33 -8.47
N LYS A 73 -11.28 0.58 -7.91
CA LYS A 73 -11.58 1.81 -7.17
C LYS A 73 -10.75 1.93 -5.89
N MET A 74 -10.57 0.82 -5.18
CA MET A 74 -9.77 0.78 -3.96
C MET A 74 -8.29 1.01 -4.21
N ILE A 75 -7.74 0.41 -5.28
CA ILE A 75 -6.35 0.64 -5.70
C ILE A 75 -6.18 2.10 -6.10
N ALA A 76 -7.07 2.65 -6.93
CA ALA A 76 -7.02 4.05 -7.31
C ALA A 76 -7.03 4.97 -6.08
N LYS A 77 -7.88 4.67 -5.09
CA LYS A 77 -7.91 5.45 -3.85
C LYS A 77 -6.62 5.31 -3.02
N ALA A 78 -6.05 4.11 -2.93
CA ALA A 78 -4.77 3.91 -2.24
C ALA A 78 -3.60 4.62 -2.94
N VAL A 79 -3.64 4.74 -4.27
CA VAL A 79 -2.66 5.53 -5.05
C VAL A 79 -2.85 7.04 -4.82
N ASP A 80 -4.09 7.52 -4.81
CA ASP A 80 -4.46 8.92 -4.54
C ASP A 80 -4.00 9.37 -3.14
N GLU A 81 -4.20 8.50 -2.14
CA GLU A 81 -3.76 8.71 -0.75
C GLU A 81 -2.25 8.49 -0.54
N GLY A 82 -1.50 8.11 -1.59
CA GLY A 82 -0.05 7.95 -1.54
C GLY A 82 0.47 6.65 -0.91
N TRP A 83 -0.40 5.67 -0.63
CA TRP A 83 -0.03 4.38 -0.05
C TRP A 83 0.50 3.39 -1.09
N LEU A 84 0.07 3.52 -2.35
CA LEU A 84 0.55 2.71 -3.47
C LEU A 84 1.15 3.59 -4.55
N ALA A 85 2.11 3.06 -5.29
CA ALA A 85 2.68 3.74 -6.45
C ALA A 85 1.70 3.74 -7.62
N ARG A 86 1.80 4.80 -8.43
CA ARG A 86 1.14 4.88 -9.74
C ARG A 86 1.51 3.66 -10.59
N GLY A 87 0.52 3.13 -11.31
CA GLY A 87 0.65 1.89 -12.09
C GLY A 87 0.43 0.60 -11.30
N SER A 88 -0.05 0.68 -10.05
CA SER A 88 -0.58 -0.49 -9.33
C SER A 88 -1.83 -1.03 -10.01
N THR A 89 -1.92 -2.35 -10.14
CA THR A 89 -3.03 -3.07 -10.77
C THR A 89 -3.52 -4.20 -9.86
N PRO A 90 -4.69 -4.80 -10.12
CA PRO A 90 -5.16 -5.95 -9.34
C PRO A 90 -4.24 -7.18 -9.41
N SER A 91 -3.39 -7.27 -10.43
CA SER A 91 -2.41 -8.35 -10.63
C SER A 91 -1.02 -8.00 -10.09
N CYS A 92 -0.72 -6.72 -9.83
CA CYS A 92 0.56 -6.26 -9.34
C CYS A 92 0.43 -4.95 -8.57
N LEU A 93 0.48 -5.01 -7.24
CA LEU A 93 0.51 -3.83 -6.38
C LEU A 93 1.96 -3.38 -6.18
N ARG A 94 2.18 -2.07 -6.09
CA ARG A 94 3.51 -1.48 -5.93
C ARG A 94 3.46 -0.50 -4.77
N VAL A 95 4.39 -0.61 -3.84
CA VAL A 95 4.51 0.39 -2.76
C VAL A 95 5.01 1.71 -3.31
N SER A 96 4.60 2.81 -2.69
CA SER A 96 5.04 4.15 -3.07
C SER A 96 6.58 4.27 -2.99
N GLY A 97 7.19 5.04 -3.90
CA GLY A 97 8.65 5.24 -3.90
C GLY A 97 9.16 6.03 -2.70
N HIS A 98 8.30 6.85 -2.08
CA HIS A 98 8.59 7.54 -0.82
C HIS A 98 8.90 6.57 0.33
N ASP A 99 8.35 5.37 0.23
CA ASP A 99 8.44 4.30 1.21
C ASP A 99 9.60 3.32 0.90
N MET A 100 9.98 3.15 -0.38
CA MET A 100 11.09 2.28 -0.77
C MET A 100 12.48 2.80 -0.37
N GLN A 101 12.65 4.12 -0.19
CA GLN A 101 13.96 4.71 0.07
C GLN A 101 14.59 4.23 1.40
N MET A 102 13.78 3.81 2.38
CA MET A 102 14.25 3.24 3.66
C MET A 102 14.56 1.74 3.61
N ASN A 103 14.08 1.01 2.60
CA ASN A 103 14.19 -0.46 2.55
C ASN A 103 15.61 -0.94 2.18
N ARG A 104 16.42 -0.04 1.56
CA ARG A 104 17.82 -0.31 1.23
C ARG A 104 18.72 -0.32 2.48
N GLU A 105 18.32 0.38 3.54
CA GLU A 105 19.06 0.47 4.81
C GLU A 105 18.67 -0.64 5.79
N TYR A 106 17.43 -1.16 5.74
CA TYR A 106 16.93 -2.14 6.71
C TYR A 106 17.03 -3.62 6.30
N TYR A 107 17.07 -3.93 4.99
CA TYR A 107 17.19 -5.31 4.48
C TYR A 107 18.43 -5.51 3.59
N GLY A 108 19.29 -4.50 3.47
CA GLY A 108 20.58 -4.55 2.77
C GLY A 108 21.74 -4.68 3.76
N GLY A 109 21.82 -5.81 4.45
CA GLY A 109 22.97 -6.26 5.24
C GLY A 109 23.26 -7.71 4.94
#